data_AF-A0A5B9WQB6-F1
#
_entry.id   AF-A0A5B9WQB6-F1
#
_cell.length_a   1.000
_cell.length_b   1.000
_cell.length_c   1.000
_cell.angle_alpha   90.00
_cell.angle_beta   90.00
_cell.angle_gamma   90.00
#
_symmetry.space_group_name_H-M   'P 1'
#
loop_
_entity.id
_entity.type
_entity.pdbx_description
1 polymer ?
#
loop_
_entity_poly.entity_id
_entity_poly.type
_entity_poly.pdbx_seq_one_letter_code
_entity_poly.pdbx_strand_id
1 'polypeptide(L)'
;MEERTDKYQRSYGYRYDMSNRLQSAQFTQQNSTTSYGSWQSNVMDFSVPHVNYDANGNILKMKQSGHKNNVPAVIDQLRYEYTTNTNQLRFVRDSVNDISTTLGDFKEPPQQQLQQCLPRNGLRLHL
;
A
#
# COMPACT_ATOMS: atom_id res chain seq x y z
N MET A 1 7.89 25.45 20.35
CA MET A 1 8.11 24.83 19.03
C MET A 1 6.95 25.24 18.17
N GLU A 2 7.19 26.05 17.15
CA GLU A 2 6.18 26.42 16.17
C GLU A 2 6.26 25.37 15.06
N GLU A 3 5.21 24.56 14.88
CA GLU A 3 5.13 23.64 13.75
C GLU A 3 5.05 24.46 12.47
N ARG A 4 6.17 24.51 11.73
CA ARG A 4 6.23 25.24 10.46
C ARG A 4 5.61 24.36 9.38
N THR A 5 4.30 24.50 9.18
CA THR A 5 3.68 24.04 7.93
C THR A 5 4.29 24.84 6.78
N ASP A 6 4.79 24.15 5.76
CA ASP A 6 5.27 24.83 4.55
C ASP A 6 4.10 25.50 3.80
N LYS A 7 4.40 26.42 2.88
CA LYS A 7 3.38 27.21 2.16
C LYS A 7 2.91 26.53 0.85
N TYR A 8 3.28 25.28 0.61
CA TYR A 8 2.89 24.58 -0.61
C TYR A 8 1.41 24.18 -0.55
N GLN A 9 0.65 24.57 -1.57
CA GLN A 9 -0.74 24.16 -1.69
C GLN A 9 -0.82 22.72 -2.16
N ARG A 10 -1.68 21.92 -1.49
CA ARG A 10 -1.85 20.49 -1.74
C ARG A 10 -3.33 20.18 -1.92
N SER A 11 -3.64 19.17 -2.72
CA SER A 11 -5.00 18.69 -2.90
C SER A 11 -5.05 17.17 -2.99
N TYR A 12 -6.21 16.62 -2.61
CA TYR A 12 -6.53 15.22 -2.81
C TYR A 12 -7.84 15.08 -3.60
N GLY A 13 -7.80 14.25 -4.64
CA GLY A 13 -9.00 13.78 -5.34
C GLY A 13 -9.34 12.36 -4.91
N TYR A 14 -10.54 12.13 -4.37
CA TYR A 14 -10.99 10.83 -3.90
C TYR A 14 -11.97 10.18 -4.88
N ARG A 15 -11.83 8.88 -5.11
CA ARG A 15 -12.81 8.07 -5.84
C ARG A 15 -13.31 6.96 -4.94
N TYR A 16 -14.59 6.64 -5.07
CA TYR A 16 -15.26 5.60 -4.30
C TYR A 16 -15.96 4.63 -5.24
N ASP A 17 -16.12 3.39 -4.80
CA ASP A 17 -17.01 2.45 -5.46
C ASP A 17 -18.48 2.72 -5.12
N MET A 18 -19.40 1.95 -5.72
CA MET A 18 -20.85 2.08 -5.49
C MET A 18 -21.27 1.76 -4.04
N SER A 19 -20.40 1.13 -3.26
CA SER A 19 -20.60 0.84 -1.84
C SER A 19 -19.95 1.90 -0.93
N ASN A 20 -19.55 3.05 -1.48
CA ASN A 20 -18.89 4.16 -0.77
C ASN A 20 -17.54 3.79 -0.14
N ARG A 21 -16.81 2.81 -0.69
CA ARG A 21 -15.46 2.45 -0.25
C ARG A 21 -14.41 3.13 -1.13
N LEU A 22 -13.30 3.57 -0.53
CA LEU A 22 -12.22 4.27 -1.24
C LEU A 22 -11.62 3.39 -2.33
N GLN A 23 -11.64 3.84 -3.59
CA GLN A 23 -10.91 3.19 -4.69
C GLN A 23 -9.58 3.85 -4.97
N SER A 24 -9.46 5.17 -4.79
CA SER A 24 -8.20 5.88 -4.98
C SER A 24 -8.21 7.24 -4.28
N ALA A 25 -7.05 7.71 -3.85
CA ALA A 25 -6.80 9.08 -3.40
C ALA A 25 -5.63 9.65 -4.19
N GLN A 26 -5.85 10.61 -5.08
CA GLN A 26 -4.80 11.21 -5.90
C GLN A 26 -4.27 12.47 -5.23
N PHE A 27 -3.00 12.45 -4.83
CA PHE A 27 -2.30 13.62 -4.32
C PHE A 27 -1.80 14.50 -5.47
N THR A 28 -1.93 15.82 -5.32
CA THR A 28 -1.18 16.78 -6.12
C THR A 28 -0.78 17.98 -5.27
N GLN A 29 0.25 18.70 -5.70
CA GLN A 29 0.67 19.97 -5.12
C GLN A 29 0.98 21.01 -6.19
N GLN A 30 0.93 22.26 -5.78
CA GLN A 30 1.61 23.37 -6.46
C GLN A 30 3.09 23.34 -6.10
N ASN A 31 3.97 23.37 -7.09
CA ASN A 31 5.43 23.36 -6.87
C ASN A 31 6.01 24.77 -6.62
N SER A 32 5.16 25.77 -6.43
CA SER A 32 5.55 27.14 -6.08
C SER A 32 4.64 27.67 -4.98
N THR A 33 5.19 28.50 -4.08
CA THR A 33 4.45 29.15 -2.99
C THR A 33 4.13 30.62 -3.28
N THR A 34 4.68 31.16 -4.37
CA THR A 34 4.59 32.58 -4.74
C THR A 34 3.83 32.80 -6.04
N SER A 35 3.53 31.74 -6.79
CA SER A 35 2.81 31.80 -8.06
C SER A 35 1.97 30.54 -8.23
N TYR A 36 0.86 30.66 -8.96
CA TYR A 36 0.03 29.52 -9.34
C TYR A 36 0.62 28.86 -10.60
N GLY A 37 0.72 27.54 -10.57
CA GLY A 37 1.15 26.71 -11.68
C GLY A 37 0.30 25.43 -11.81
N SER A 38 0.90 24.39 -12.38
CA SER A 38 0.25 23.09 -12.54
C SER A 38 0.20 22.31 -11.24
N TRP A 39 -0.92 21.63 -10.99
CA TRP A 39 -1.02 20.61 -9.94
C TRP A 39 -0.28 19.35 -10.37
N GLN A 40 0.75 18.97 -9.62
CA GLN A 40 1.67 17.88 -9.99
C GLN A 40 1.98 16.99 -8.78
N SER A 41 2.45 15.77 -9.02
CA SER A 41 2.93 14.83 -7.99
C SER A 41 4.40 14.43 -8.20
N ASN A 42 5.16 15.21 -8.99
CA ASN A 42 6.53 14.87 -9.40
C ASN A 42 7.60 15.20 -8.36
N VAL A 43 7.33 16.14 -7.44
CA VAL A 43 8.25 16.49 -6.34
C VAL A 43 7.86 15.76 -5.06
N MET A 44 6.55 15.66 -4.80
CA MET A 44 5.96 14.88 -3.71
C MET A 44 4.81 14.05 -4.28
N ASP A 45 4.72 12.78 -3.90
CA ASP A 45 3.55 11.96 -4.20
C ASP A 45 3.15 11.16 -2.96
N PHE A 46 1.92 11.37 -2.52
CA PHE A 46 1.30 10.63 -1.42
C PHE A 46 0.01 9.94 -1.88
N SER A 47 -0.12 9.71 -3.19
CA SER A 47 -1.30 9.10 -3.78
C SER A 47 -1.50 7.66 -3.33
N VAL A 48 -2.75 7.25 -3.20
CA VAL A 48 -3.21 5.87 -3.18
C VAL A 48 -3.86 5.61 -4.54
N PRO A 49 -3.12 5.18 -5.58
CA PRO A 49 -3.68 5.06 -6.94
C PRO A 49 -4.76 4.00 -7.07
N HIS A 50 -4.75 2.95 -6.23
CA HIS A 50 -5.82 1.96 -6.21
C HIS A 50 -5.94 1.23 -4.86
N VAL A 51 -7.17 0.94 -4.49
CA VAL A 51 -7.57 -0.03 -3.47
C VAL A 51 -8.63 -0.95 -4.10
N ASN A 52 -8.42 -2.26 -4.01
CA ASN A 52 -9.34 -3.25 -4.52
C ASN A 52 -10.00 -3.99 -3.37
N TYR A 53 -11.25 -4.40 -3.55
CA TYR A 53 -12.00 -5.15 -2.57
C TYR A 53 -12.59 -6.42 -3.19
N ASP A 54 -12.84 -7.43 -2.36
CA ASP A 54 -13.76 -8.51 -2.70
C ASP A 54 -15.23 -8.08 -2.53
N ALA A 55 -16.13 -9.00 -2.88
CA ALA A 55 -17.58 -8.80 -2.76
C ALA A 55 -18.05 -8.65 -1.31
N ASN A 56 -17.30 -9.17 -0.33
CA ASN A 56 -17.67 -9.15 1.09
C ASN A 56 -17.22 -7.89 1.82
N GLY A 57 -16.33 -7.07 1.24
CA GLY A 57 -15.80 -5.91 1.94
C GLY A 57 -14.29 -5.91 2.14
N ASN A 58 -13.64 -7.05 1.97
CA ASN A 58 -12.24 -7.21 2.34
C ASN A 58 -11.34 -6.54 1.32
N ILE A 59 -10.32 -5.82 1.77
CA ILE A 59 -9.31 -5.22 0.88
C ILE A 59 -8.47 -6.36 0.30
N LEU A 60 -8.29 -6.42 -1.02
CA LEU A 60 -7.44 -7.41 -1.68
C LEU A 60 -6.06 -6.85 -2.00
N LYS A 61 -6.00 -5.59 -2.43
CA LYS A 61 -4.79 -4.91 -2.85
C LYS A 61 -4.85 -3.43 -2.49
N MET A 62 -3.70 -2.88 -2.12
CA MET A 62 -3.51 -1.45 -1.94
C MET A 62 -2.13 -1.07 -2.48
N LYS A 63 -2.04 0.05 -3.18
CA LYS A 63 -0.77 0.67 -3.55
C LYS A 63 -0.73 2.07 -2.99
N GLN A 64 0.39 2.46 -2.40
CA GLN A 64 0.61 3.79 -1.86
C GLN A 64 1.94 4.36 -2.33
N SER A 65 1.88 5.59 -2.84
CA SER A 65 3.05 6.42 -3.08
C SER A 65 3.43 7.14 -1.79
N GLY A 66 4.71 7.42 -1.67
CA GLY A 66 5.28 8.24 -0.61
C GLY A 66 6.49 8.99 -1.13
N HIS A 67 7.19 9.63 -0.20
CA HIS A 67 8.42 10.34 -0.50
C HIS A 67 9.58 9.67 0.24
N LYS A 68 10.50 9.07 -0.52
CA LYS A 68 11.61 8.28 0.01
C LYS A 68 12.91 8.80 -0.60
N ASN A 69 13.93 9.03 0.23
CA ASN A 69 15.23 9.53 -0.21
C ASN A 69 15.13 10.78 -1.09
N ASN A 70 14.27 11.72 -0.70
CA ASN A 70 14.03 12.99 -1.39
C ASN A 70 13.43 12.87 -2.81
N VAL A 71 12.85 11.72 -3.16
CA VAL A 71 12.12 11.50 -4.42
C VAL A 71 10.78 10.80 -4.17
N PRO A 72 9.73 11.09 -4.96
CA PRO A 72 8.53 10.28 -4.95
C PRO A 72 8.81 8.83 -5.33
N ALA A 73 8.23 7.90 -4.59
CA ALA A 73 8.37 6.47 -4.82
C ALA A 73 7.10 5.72 -4.39
N VAL A 74 6.92 4.51 -4.90
CA VAL A 74 5.97 3.57 -4.30
C VAL A 74 6.59 3.08 -3.00
N ILE A 75 5.88 3.25 -1.89
CA ILE A 75 6.34 2.81 -0.58
C ILE A 75 5.62 1.55 -0.11
N ASP A 76 4.38 1.35 -0.56
CA ASP A 76 3.61 0.15 -0.28
C ASP A 76 3.01 -0.44 -1.56
N GLN A 77 3.15 -1.75 -1.71
CA GLN A 77 2.41 -2.54 -2.68
C GLN A 77 1.85 -3.78 -1.99
N LEU A 78 0.77 -3.56 -1.23
CA LEU A 78 0.18 -4.53 -0.34
C LEU A 78 -0.79 -5.46 -1.07
N ARG A 79 -0.68 -6.75 -0.78
CA ARG A 79 -1.63 -7.79 -1.12
C ARG A 79 -2.10 -8.47 0.16
N TYR A 80 -3.40 -8.48 0.37
CA TYR A 80 -4.03 -9.09 1.53
C TYR A 80 -4.59 -10.44 1.14
N GLU A 81 -4.33 -11.46 1.94
CA GLU A 81 -4.85 -12.80 1.75
C GLU A 81 -5.65 -13.22 2.97
N TYR A 82 -6.86 -13.71 2.73
CA TYR A 82 -7.79 -14.14 3.77
C TYR A 82 -7.90 -15.67 3.78
N THR A 83 -8.27 -16.23 4.93
CA THR A 83 -8.64 -17.64 5.01
C THR A 83 -9.90 -17.88 4.18
N THR A 84 -9.89 -18.96 3.39
CA THR A 84 -10.99 -19.28 2.46
C THR A 84 -12.34 -19.31 3.17
N ASN A 85 -13.34 -18.64 2.58
CA ASN A 85 -14.71 -18.52 3.08
C ASN A 85 -14.84 -17.86 4.46
N THR A 86 -13.85 -17.07 4.89
CA THR A 86 -13.95 -16.24 6.10
C THR A 86 -13.45 -14.83 5.83
N ASN A 87 -13.68 -13.91 6.77
CA ASN A 87 -13.10 -12.56 6.76
C ASN A 87 -11.83 -12.47 7.65
N GLN A 88 -11.22 -13.62 7.96
CA GLN A 88 -10.00 -13.65 8.77
C GLN A 88 -8.78 -13.43 7.88
N LEU A 89 -8.06 -12.33 8.13
CA LEU A 89 -6.80 -12.03 7.46
C LEU A 89 -5.78 -13.12 7.79
N ARG A 90 -5.21 -13.75 6.75
CA ARG A 90 -4.17 -14.77 6.87
C ARG A 90 -2.78 -14.15 6.86
N PHE A 91 -2.51 -13.29 5.89
CA PHE A 91 -1.27 -12.50 5.83
C PHE A 91 -1.43 -11.27 4.93
N VAL A 92 -0.48 -10.35 5.05
CA VAL A 92 -0.26 -9.26 4.10
C VAL A 92 1.12 -9.46 3.49
N ARG A 93 1.23 -9.26 2.19
CA ARG A 93 2.50 -9.18 1.47
C ARG A 93 2.71 -7.80 0.91
N ASP A 94 3.90 -7.24 1.10
CA ASP A 94 4.36 -6.02 0.47
C ASP A 94 5.42 -6.33 -0.60
N SER A 95 5.06 -6.08 -1.86
CA SER A 95 5.96 -6.35 -3.00
C SER A 95 7.04 -5.28 -3.19
N VAL A 96 6.99 -4.16 -2.45
CA VAL A 96 7.96 -3.06 -2.51
C VAL A 96 8.71 -2.90 -1.18
N ASN A 97 8.66 -3.93 -0.32
CA ASN A 97 9.36 -3.94 0.95
C ASN A 97 10.89 -3.73 0.76
N ASP A 98 11.43 -2.75 1.46
CA ASP A 98 12.86 -2.52 1.55
C ASP A 98 13.42 -3.18 2.80
N ILE A 99 14.19 -4.25 2.59
CA ILE A 99 14.78 -5.10 3.64
C ILE A 99 15.77 -4.31 4.52
N SER A 100 16.29 -3.18 4.04
CA SER A 100 17.16 -2.30 4.84
C SER A 100 16.39 -1.43 5.84
N THR A 101 15.07 -1.38 5.73
CA THR A 101 14.24 -0.66 6.70
C THR A 101 14.30 -1.38 8.05
N THR A 102 14.59 -0.62 9.10
CA THR A 102 14.61 -1.11 10.49
C THR A 102 13.24 -1.00 11.16
N LEU A 103 12.23 -0.57 10.40
CA LEU A 103 10.86 -0.48 10.86
C LEU A 103 10.31 -1.90 11.11
N GLY A 104 9.53 -2.02 12.18
CA GLY A 104 9.05 -3.31 12.67
C GLY A 104 7.80 -3.84 11.94
N ASP A 105 7.38 -3.20 10.86
CA ASP A 105 6.21 -3.56 10.07
C ASP A 105 6.52 -4.63 9.00
N PHE A 106 5.48 -5.41 8.67
CA PHE A 106 5.43 -6.54 7.74
C PHE A 106 6.76 -7.23 7.39
N LYS A 107 7.33 -7.99 8.34
CA LYS A 107 8.39 -8.94 8.02
C LYS A 107 7.82 -10.14 7.28
N GLU A 108 7.83 -10.08 5.95
CA GLU A 108 7.62 -11.29 5.16
C GLU A 108 8.76 -12.28 5.42
N PRO A 109 8.47 -13.59 5.55
CA PRO A 109 9.52 -14.58 5.47
C PRO A 109 10.15 -14.48 4.06
N PRO A 110 11.50 -14.40 3.93
CA PRO A 110 12.16 -14.27 2.64
C PRO A 110 11.66 -15.34 1.66
N GLN A 111 11.61 -15.02 0.37
CA GLN A 111 11.00 -15.81 -0.72
C GLN A 111 11.38 -17.31 -0.74
N GLN A 112 12.50 -17.69 -0.11
CA GLN A 112 12.98 -19.06 0.09
C GLN A 112 12.24 -19.87 1.17
N GLN A 113 11.43 -19.24 2.02
CA GLN A 113 10.66 -19.91 3.09
C GLN A 113 9.23 -20.28 2.69
N LEU A 114 8.73 -19.83 1.53
CA LEU A 114 7.39 -20.17 1.04
C LEU A 114 7.22 -21.67 0.69
N GLN A 115 8.32 -22.41 0.58
CA GLN A 115 8.29 -23.87 0.37
C GLN A 115 8.14 -24.65 1.70
N GLN A 116 8.21 -23.99 2.84
CA GLN A 116 8.22 -24.61 4.17
C GLN A 116 6.90 -24.44 4.94
N CYS A 117 6.01 -23.53 4.49
CA CYS A 117 4.74 -23.24 5.16
C CYS A 117 3.51 -23.92 4.51
N LEU A 118 3.70 -24.76 3.49
CA LEU A 118 2.64 -25.67 3.04
C LEU A 118 2.73 -26.95 3.90
N PRO A 119 1.64 -27.41 4.54
CA PRO A 119 1.63 -28.75 5.07
C PRO A 119 1.95 -29.71 3.90
N ARG A 120 3.06 -30.45 4.01
CA ARG A 120 3.40 -31.53 3.09
C ARG A 120 2.30 -32.58 3.23
N ASN A 121 1.23 -32.46 2.44
CA ASN A 121 0.29 -33.54 2.26
C ASN A 121 1.02 -34.70 1.58
N GLY A 122 1.41 -35.67 2.41
CA GLY A 122 1.98 -36.94 2.00
C GLY A 122 1.41 -38.05 2.89
N LEU A 123 0.09 -38.20 2.89
CA LEU A 123 -0.53 -39.47 3.26
C LEU A 123 0.00 -40.54 2.30
N ARG A 124 0.78 -41.50 2.83
CA ARG A 124 0.95 -42.80 2.17
C ARG A 124 0.75 -43.90 3.20
N LEU A 125 -0.49 -44.37 3.25
CA LEU A 125 -0.87 -45.67 3.81
C LEU A 125 -0.16 -46.76 3.00
N HIS A 126 0.68 -47.57 3.62
CA HIS A 126 0.91 -48.97 3.21
C HIS A 126 1.07 -49.79 4.50
N LEU A 127 0.37 -50.92 4.51
CA LEU A 127 0.27 -51.93 5.56
C LEU A 127 1.63 -52.44 6.02
#